data_AF-Q2V247-F1
#
_entry.id   AF-Q2V247-F1
#
_cell.length_a   1.000
_cell.length_b   1.000
_cell.length_c   1.000
_cell.angle_alpha   90.00
_cell.angle_beta   90.00
_cell.angle_gamma   90.00
#
_symmetry.space_group_name_H-M   'P 1'
#
loop_
_entity.id
_entity.type
_entity.pdbx_description
1 polymer ?
#
loop_
_entity_poly.entity_id
_entity_poly.type
_entity_poly.pdbx_seq_one_letter_code
_entity_poly.pdbx_strand_id
1 'polypeptide(L)'
;AIALALKYDSRVLIEQGVDAREIEVGILGNTDVKTTLPGEIVKDVAFYDYEAKYIDNKITMAIPAEIDPVIVEKMRDYAATAFRTLDCCGLSRCDF
;
A
#
# COMPACT_ATOMS: atom_id res chain seq x y z
N ALA A 1 -21.73 8.29 -5.46
CA ALA A 1 -20.26 8.27 -5.37
C ALA A 1 -19.64 9.65 -5.56
N ILE A 2 -19.73 10.28 -6.74
CA ILE A 2 -19.06 11.58 -7.02
C ILE A 2 -19.47 12.70 -6.06
N ALA A 3 -20.78 12.91 -5.85
CA ALA A 3 -21.28 13.93 -4.91
C ALA A 3 -20.85 13.69 -3.45
N LEU A 4 -20.49 12.45 -3.09
CA LEU A 4 -19.94 12.12 -1.78
C LEU A 4 -18.44 12.46 -1.72
N ALA A 5 -17.66 12.06 -2.73
CA ALA A 5 -16.22 12.38 -2.81
C ALA A 5 -15.96 13.90 -2.79
N LEU A 6 -16.79 14.69 -3.47
CA LEU A 6 -16.70 16.15 -3.49
C LEU A 6 -16.99 16.83 -2.15
N LYS A 7 -17.43 16.08 -1.12
CA LYS A 7 -17.49 16.60 0.26
C LYS A 7 -16.13 16.62 0.95
N TYR A 8 -15.14 15.87 0.45
CA TYR A 8 -13.83 15.70 1.06
C TYR A 8 -12.72 16.46 0.31
N ASP A 9 -12.85 16.62 -1.01
CA ASP A 9 -11.91 17.41 -1.82
C ASP A 9 -12.62 18.03 -3.03
N SER A 10 -12.06 19.11 -3.56
CA SER A 10 -12.45 19.79 -4.80
C SER A 10 -12.09 19.02 -6.08
N ARG A 11 -11.16 18.06 -5.99
CA ARG A 11 -10.73 17.22 -7.11
C ARG A 11 -11.02 15.75 -6.82
N VAL A 12 -11.53 15.04 -7.83
CA VAL A 12 -11.82 13.60 -7.74
C VAL A 12 -10.95 12.84 -8.72
N LEU A 13 -10.27 11.79 -8.23
CA LEU A 13 -9.58 10.79 -9.06
C LEU A 13 -10.51 9.58 -9.24
N ILE A 14 -10.64 9.09 -10.47
CA ILE A 14 -11.43 7.91 -10.79
C ILE A 14 -10.48 6.89 -11.43
N GLU A 15 -10.38 5.71 -10.82
CA GLU A 15 -9.52 4.62 -11.27
C GLU A 15 -10.37 3.41 -11.69
N GLN A 16 -9.83 2.57 -12.58
CA GLN A 16 -10.46 1.32 -12.93
C GLN A 16 -10.39 0.36 -11.74
N GLY A 17 -11.54 -0.12 -11.28
CA GLY A 17 -11.59 -1.19 -10.28
C GLY A 17 -10.99 -2.48 -10.84
N VAL A 18 -10.11 -3.10 -10.05
CA VAL A 18 -9.47 -4.38 -10.36
C VAL A 18 -9.64 -5.33 -9.17
N ASP A 19 -9.74 -6.63 -9.46
CA ASP A 19 -9.63 -7.68 -8.44
C ASP A 19 -8.14 -7.99 -8.26
N ALA A 20 -7.56 -7.48 -7.18
CA ALA A 20 -6.12 -7.47 -6.95
C ALA A 20 -5.77 -7.77 -5.50
N ARG A 21 -4.56 -8.30 -5.30
CA ARG A 21 -3.94 -8.48 -3.98
C ARG A 21 -3.37 -7.14 -3.54
N GLU A 22 -3.52 -6.80 -2.26
CA GLU A 22 -2.96 -5.57 -1.68
C GLU A 22 -1.66 -5.89 -0.95
N ILE A 23 -0.57 -5.30 -1.41
CA ILE A 23 0.77 -5.55 -0.89
C ILE A 23 1.38 -4.24 -0.38
N GLU A 24 1.88 -4.24 0.85
CA GLU A 24 2.48 -3.07 1.49
C GLU A 24 3.98 -3.27 1.72
N VAL A 25 4.77 -2.23 1.41
CA VAL A 25 6.21 -2.18 1.70
C VAL A 25 6.51 -0.96 2.57
N GLY A 26 7.04 -1.20 3.77
CA GLY A 26 7.55 -0.13 4.63
C GLY A 26 8.89 0.38 4.16
N ILE A 27 9.09 1.69 4.24
CA ILE A 27 10.33 2.39 3.84
C ILE A 27 10.80 3.24 5.02
N LEU A 28 12.05 3.09 5.41
CA LEU A 28 12.69 3.90 6.46
C LEU A 28 14.04 4.42 5.96
N GLY A 29 14.24 5.73 6.05
CA GLY A 29 15.53 6.33 5.76
C GLY A 29 15.48 7.77 5.29
N ASN A 30 16.67 8.34 5.17
CA ASN A 30 16.93 9.63 4.54
C ASN A 30 17.91 9.38 3.39
N THR A 31 19.21 9.57 3.63
CA THR A 31 20.28 9.29 2.64
C THR A 31 20.44 7.80 2.32
N ASP A 32 20.34 6.93 3.34
CA ASP A 32 20.31 5.47 3.17
C ASP A 32 18.88 4.99 3.34
N VAL A 33 18.24 4.58 2.23
CA VAL A 33 16.85 4.14 2.17
C VAL A 33 16.78 2.63 2.28
N LYS A 34 16.05 2.13 3.28
CA LYS A 34 15.82 0.69 3.50
C LYS A 34 14.34 0.37 3.36
N THR A 35 14.06 -0.84 2.88
CA THR A 35 12.70 -1.36 2.72
C THR A 35 12.47 -2.64 3.51
N THR A 36 11.26 -2.84 4.02
CA THR A 36 10.82 -4.10 4.66
C THR A 36 10.50 -5.16 3.62
N LEU A 37 10.40 -6.42 4.03
CA LEU A 37 9.78 -7.42 3.16
C LEU A 37 8.31 -7.00 2.91
N PRO A 38 7.77 -7.27 1.71
CA PRO A 38 6.37 -6.98 1.42
C PRO A 38 5.45 -7.77 2.34
N GLY A 39 4.43 -7.11 2.86
CA GLY A 39 3.33 -7.72 3.60
C GLY A 39 2.06 -7.71 2.77
N GLU A 40 1.27 -8.77 2.83
CA GLU A 40 -0.01 -8.83 2.15
C GLU A 40 -1.16 -8.66 3.14
N ILE A 41 -2.14 -7.85 2.75
CA ILE A 41 -3.42 -7.77 3.43
C ILE A 41 -4.29 -8.92 2.92
N VAL A 42 -4.37 -10.01 3.68
CA VAL A 42 -5.25 -11.14 3.38
C VAL A 42 -6.65 -10.75 3.85
N LYS A 43 -7.50 -10.37 2.90
CA LYS A 43 -8.90 -10.00 3.17
C LYS A 43 -9.78 -11.25 3.10
N ASP A 44 -10.69 -11.39 4.07
CA ASP A 44 -11.85 -12.30 3.97
C ASP A 44 -13.07 -11.61 3.30
N VAL A 45 -12.93 -10.34 2.90
CA VAL A 45 -14.00 -9.50 2.32
C VAL A 45 -13.54 -8.74 1.07
N ALA A 46 -14.47 -8.52 0.13
CA ALA A 46 -14.19 -8.01 -1.22
C ALA A 46 -13.65 -6.56 -1.30
N PHE A 47 -13.70 -5.78 -0.21
CA PHE A 47 -13.23 -4.39 -0.20
C PHE A 47 -12.66 -3.99 1.16
N TYR A 48 -11.61 -3.16 1.16
CA TYR A 48 -10.95 -2.66 2.38
C TYR A 48 -11.45 -1.26 2.70
N ASP A 49 -12.62 -1.19 3.30
CA ASP A 49 -13.23 0.08 3.72
C ASP A 49 -12.81 0.48 5.15
N TYR A 50 -13.29 1.65 5.58
CA TYR A 50 -12.99 2.20 6.91
C TYR A 50 -13.45 1.28 8.05
N GLU A 51 -14.58 0.58 7.88
CA GLU A 51 -15.10 -0.34 8.90
C GLU A 51 -14.19 -1.58 9.03
N ALA A 52 -13.74 -2.15 7.91
CA ALA A 52 -12.78 -3.25 7.91
C ALA A 52 -11.43 -2.84 8.55
N LYS A 53 -10.95 -1.63 8.29
CA LYS A 53 -9.65 -1.13 8.78
C LYS A 53 -9.62 -0.80 10.28
N TYR A 54 -10.74 -0.39 10.88
CA TYR A 54 -10.74 0.15 12.26
C TYR A 54 -11.77 -0.46 13.22
N ILE A 55 -12.78 -1.19 12.73
CA ILE A 55 -13.88 -1.71 13.57
C ILE A 55 -13.79 -3.23 13.72
N ASP A 56 -13.56 -3.97 12.63
CA ASP A 56 -13.70 -5.43 12.66
C ASP A 56 -12.39 -6.16 13.02
N ASN A 57 -11.23 -5.49 12.89
CA ASN A 57 -9.89 -5.96 13.30
C ASN A 57 -9.51 -7.40 12.84
N LYS A 58 -10.24 -7.97 11.88
CA LYS A 58 -10.01 -9.28 11.26
C LYS A 58 -9.19 -9.13 9.99
N ILE A 59 -8.09 -8.41 10.10
CA ILE A 59 -7.16 -8.25 8.99
C ILE A 59 -5.99 -9.17 9.29
N THR A 60 -5.84 -10.22 8.48
CA THR A 60 -4.68 -11.10 8.59
C THR A 60 -3.58 -10.55 7.70
N MET A 61 -2.44 -10.22 8.30
CA MET A 61 -1.29 -9.73 7.57
C MET A 61 -0.33 -10.88 7.31
N ALA A 62 -0.15 -11.28 6.05
CA ALA A 62 0.83 -12.29 5.68
C ALA A 62 2.18 -11.60 5.44
N ILE A 63 3.11 -11.75 6.38
CA ILE A 63 4.47 -11.21 6.28
C ILE A 63 5.48 -12.36 6.45
N PRO A 64 6.32 -12.65 5.43
CA PRO A 64 6.33 -12.04 4.10
C PRO A 64 5.12 -12.49 3.25
N ALA A 65 4.72 -11.64 2.30
CA ALA A 65 3.71 -12.00 1.30
C ALA A 65 4.16 -13.20 0.45
N GLU A 66 3.21 -14.10 0.12
CA GLU A 66 3.50 -15.28 -0.70
C GLU A 66 3.48 -14.90 -2.19
N ILE A 67 4.60 -14.36 -2.66
CA ILE A 67 4.82 -13.94 -4.04
C ILE A 67 6.22 -14.35 -4.51
N ASP A 68 6.41 -14.40 -5.83
CA ASP A 68 7.70 -14.78 -6.44
C ASP A 68 8.83 -13.86 -5.93
N PRO A 69 9.99 -14.41 -5.51
CA PRO A 69 11.11 -13.62 -5.00
C PRO A 69 11.59 -12.51 -5.95
N VAL A 70 11.48 -12.71 -7.27
CA VAL A 70 11.82 -11.70 -8.27
C VAL A 70 10.85 -10.51 -8.19
N ILE A 71 9.58 -10.76 -7.89
CA ILE A 71 8.57 -9.71 -7.70
C ILE A 71 8.78 -9.00 -6.36
N VAL A 72 9.17 -9.72 -5.30
CA VAL A 72 9.55 -9.13 -4.01
C VAL A 72 10.64 -8.07 -4.18
N GLU A 73 11.73 -8.42 -4.88
CA GLU A 73 12.83 -7.48 -5.11
C GLU A 73 12.41 -6.28 -5.96
N LYS A 74 11.57 -6.49 -6.99
CA LYS A 74 11.04 -5.39 -7.80
C LYS A 74 10.16 -4.42 -6.99
N MET A 75 9.27 -4.93 -6.15
CA MET A 75 8.42 -4.09 -5.29
C MET A 75 9.27 -3.25 -4.34
N ARG A 76 10.30 -3.85 -3.73
CA ARG A 76 11.25 -3.16 -2.85
C ARG A 76 12.03 -2.08 -3.59
N ASP A 77 12.47 -2.35 -4.82
CA ASP A 77 13.19 -1.39 -5.66
C ASP A 77 12.28 -0.23 -6.11
N TYR A 78 11.05 -0.51 -6.52
CA TYR A 78 10.07 0.51 -6.91
C TYR A 78 9.69 1.41 -5.74
N ALA A 79 9.47 0.84 -4.55
CA ALA A 79 9.20 1.60 -3.34
C ALA A 79 10.37 2.55 -3.01
N ALA A 80 11.60 2.05 -3.02
CA ALA A 80 12.79 2.87 -2.77
C ALA A 80 13.00 3.95 -3.84
N THR A 81 12.76 3.62 -5.11
CA THR A 81 12.90 4.54 -6.23
C THR A 81 11.86 5.67 -6.15
N ALA A 82 10.58 5.35 -5.90
CA ALA A 82 9.54 6.35 -5.73
C ALA A 82 9.83 7.28 -4.54
N PHE A 83 10.23 6.72 -3.40
CA PHE A 83 10.58 7.49 -2.20
C PHE A 83 11.72 8.48 -2.44
N ARG A 84 12.80 8.04 -3.11
CA ARG A 84 13.92 8.92 -3.50
C ARG A 84 13.51 9.98 -4.53
N THR A 85 12.72 9.58 -5.53
CA THR A 85 12.28 10.48 -6.61
C THR A 85 11.38 11.61 -6.09
N LEU A 86 10.59 11.32 -5.07
CA LEU A 86 9.72 12.28 -4.39
C LEU A 86 10.44 13.05 -3.26
N ASP A 87 11.75 12.89 -3.10
CA ASP A 87 12.58 13.53 -2.06
C ASP A 87 12.02 13.33 -0.63
N CYS A 88 11.49 12.13 -0.37
CA CYS A 88 10.92 11.79 0.93
C CYS A 88 12.01 11.56 1.99
N CYS A 89 11.65 11.75 3.27
CA CYS A 89 12.52 11.51 4.41
C CYS A 89 11.75 10.85 5.57
N GLY A 90 12.46 10.17 6.47
CA GLY A 90 11.88 9.52 7.63
C GLY A 90 11.26 8.16 7.29
N LEU A 91 9.93 8.06 7.39
CA LEU A 91 9.17 6.82 7.27
C LEU A 91 8.03 6.99 6.27
N SER A 92 7.87 6.02 5.38
CA SER A 92 6.70 5.91 4.51
C SER A 92 6.27 4.46 4.36
N ARG A 93 5.09 4.27 3.81
CA ARG A 93 4.56 2.99 3.38
C ARG A 93 4.12 3.14 1.94
N CYS A 94 4.59 2.24 1.09
CA CYS A 94 4.18 2.16 -0.31
C CYS A 94 3.23 0.98 -0.48
N ASP A 95 2.06 1.26 -1.01
CA ASP A 95 1.01 0.27 -1.25
C ASP A 95 1.03 -0.07 -2.76
N PHE A 96 0.92 -1.37 -3.09
CA PHE A 96 0.92 -1.95 -4.43
C PHE A 96 -0.33 -2.79 -4.67
#